data_AF-A0A3R7F6C5-F1
#
_entry.id   AF-A0A3R7F6C5-F1
#
_cell.length_a   1.000
_cell.length_b   1.000
_cell.length_c   1.000
_cell.angle_alpha   90.00
_cell.angle_beta   90.00
_cell.angle_gamma   90.00
#
_symmetry.space_group_name_H-M   'P 1'
#
loop_
_entity.id
_entity.type
_entity.pdbx_description
1 polymer ?
#
loop_
_entity_poly.entity_id
_entity_poly.type
_entity_poly.pdbx_seq_one_letter_code
_entity_poly.pdbx_strand_id
1 'polypeptide(L)'
;MEVLHRWADVIREGVKNIDGSSPEVVVGSEIITSVRSAQRVGEEIARANCKQVILCFYVWNFPFFVWPFINTVGRDKPILCLSNNSGKFPGNVGLLATDGALRQVGIRTHRIIGDIDDPETRAKVIDWVRAAQAYTVIQNEVYGMYGGHSMGMETGYFHLVPIIKTFGVTVRQIDQLWLVKKMEEVDESEVEKGLKWFEELLGDRIKYDGKMLTRETLKTQIRLYLAMRMVNEEKGFDF
;
A
#
# COMPACT_ATOMS: atom_id res chain seq x y z
N MET A 1 9.56 -24.66 -11.77
CA MET A 1 9.23 -23.38 -12.40
C MET A 1 7.75 -23.24 -12.71
N GLU A 2 7.09 -24.26 -13.29
CA GLU A 2 5.64 -24.22 -13.60
C GLU A 2 4.75 -23.67 -12.47
N VAL A 3 4.91 -24.16 -11.24
CA VAL A 3 4.14 -23.70 -10.07
C VAL A 3 4.33 -22.19 -9.81
N LEU A 4 5.53 -21.66 -10.00
CA LEU A 4 5.79 -20.21 -9.83
C LEU A 4 5.08 -19.39 -10.90
N HIS A 5 5.12 -19.84 -12.15
CA HIS A 5 4.45 -19.14 -13.25
C HIS A 5 2.94 -19.13 -13.06
N ARG A 6 2.34 -20.27 -12.67
CA ARG A 6 0.91 -20.33 -12.39
C ARG A 6 0.49 -19.38 -11.26
N TRP A 7 1.28 -19.28 -10.17
CA TRP A 7 0.99 -18.30 -9.11
C TRP A 7 1.15 -16.86 -9.58
N ALA A 8 2.15 -16.59 -10.43
CA ALA A 8 2.33 -15.27 -11.01
C ALA A 8 1.13 -14.88 -11.89
N ASP A 9 0.59 -15.82 -12.67
CA ASP A 9 -0.59 -15.58 -13.52
C ASP A 9 -1.84 -15.32 -12.67
N VAL A 10 -2.06 -16.10 -11.60
CA VAL A 10 -3.14 -15.84 -10.62
C VAL A 10 -3.06 -14.41 -10.07
N ILE A 11 -1.86 -13.93 -9.74
CA ILE A 11 -1.67 -12.57 -9.22
C ILE A 11 -1.91 -11.52 -10.31
N ARG A 12 -1.35 -11.69 -11.51
CA ARG A 12 -1.53 -10.76 -12.63
C ARG A 12 -3.00 -10.62 -13.04
N GLU A 13 -3.75 -11.71 -13.00
CA GLU A 13 -5.18 -11.73 -13.35
C GLU A 13 -6.06 -11.21 -12.20
N GLY A 14 -5.75 -11.59 -10.96
CA GLY A 14 -6.61 -11.35 -9.80
C GLY A 14 -6.37 -10.04 -9.04
N VAL A 15 -5.17 -9.46 -9.11
CA VAL A 15 -4.85 -8.18 -8.46
C VAL A 15 -5.00 -7.05 -9.46
N LYS A 16 -5.83 -6.07 -9.10
CA LYS A 16 -6.08 -4.86 -9.89
C LYS A 16 -5.86 -3.62 -9.03
N ASN A 17 -5.15 -2.66 -9.59
CA ASN A 17 -4.94 -1.34 -9.06
C ASN A 17 -6.19 -0.47 -9.26
N ILE A 18 -6.25 0.69 -8.62
CA ILE A 18 -7.37 1.64 -8.73
C ILE A 18 -7.61 2.08 -10.18
N ASP A 19 -6.55 2.20 -10.97
CA ASP A 19 -6.59 2.56 -12.40
C ASP A 19 -6.91 1.37 -13.33
N GLY A 20 -7.17 0.18 -12.77
CA GLY A 20 -7.45 -1.05 -13.52
C GLY A 20 -6.21 -1.80 -14.02
N SER A 21 -5.01 -1.26 -13.83
CA SER A 21 -3.76 -1.97 -14.15
C SER A 21 -3.52 -3.14 -13.18
N SER A 22 -2.62 -4.05 -13.57
CA SER A 22 -2.15 -5.15 -12.69
C SER A 22 -0.75 -4.85 -12.19
N PRO A 23 -0.37 -5.31 -10.99
CA PRO A 23 1.00 -5.19 -10.52
C PRO A 23 1.95 -5.99 -11.41
N GLU A 24 3.18 -5.48 -11.58
CA GLU A 24 4.24 -6.25 -12.20
C GLU A 24 4.64 -7.41 -11.28
N VAL A 25 4.69 -8.62 -11.84
CA VAL A 25 5.08 -9.84 -11.10
C VAL A 25 6.36 -10.38 -11.71
N VAL A 26 7.44 -10.34 -10.93
CA VAL A 26 8.76 -10.83 -11.31
C VAL A 26 8.96 -12.23 -10.72
N VAL A 27 9.24 -13.19 -11.58
CA VAL A 27 9.54 -14.58 -11.18
C VAL A 27 11.05 -14.77 -11.23
N GLY A 28 11.64 -15.32 -10.18
CA GLY A 28 13.08 -15.65 -10.16
C GLY A 28 13.46 -16.55 -11.35
N SER A 29 14.67 -16.38 -11.90
CA SER A 29 15.09 -17.09 -13.10
C SER A 29 15.23 -18.61 -12.92
N GLU A 30 15.48 -19.06 -11.69
CA GLU A 30 15.69 -20.46 -11.34
C GLU A 30 15.14 -20.81 -9.94
N ILE A 31 15.06 -22.11 -9.65
CA ILE A 31 14.69 -22.60 -8.31
C ILE A 31 15.90 -22.44 -7.38
N ILE A 32 15.66 -21.91 -6.18
CA ILE A 32 16.69 -21.82 -5.14
C ILE A 32 16.98 -23.21 -4.58
N THR A 33 18.12 -23.78 -4.97
CA THR A 33 18.60 -25.11 -4.59
C THR A 33 19.99 -25.10 -3.94
N SER A 34 20.62 -23.91 -3.86
CA SER A 34 21.95 -23.71 -3.29
C SER A 34 22.10 -22.28 -2.77
N VAL A 35 23.17 -22.03 -2.03
CA VAL A 35 23.56 -20.67 -1.64
C VAL A 35 23.77 -19.77 -2.87
N ARG A 36 24.39 -20.29 -3.94
CA ARG A 36 24.68 -19.51 -5.14
C ARG A 36 23.42 -19.13 -5.92
N SER A 37 22.48 -20.06 -6.08
CA SER A 37 21.20 -19.73 -6.72
C SER A 37 20.37 -18.78 -5.85
N ALA A 38 20.40 -18.92 -4.52
CA ALA A 38 19.76 -17.95 -3.61
C ALA A 38 20.30 -16.52 -3.79
N GLN A 39 21.63 -16.37 -3.90
CA GLN A 39 22.27 -15.07 -4.14
C GLN A 39 21.90 -14.50 -5.50
N ARG A 40 22.00 -15.30 -6.58
CA ARG A 40 21.66 -14.86 -7.96
C ARG A 40 20.21 -14.41 -8.08
N VAL A 41 19.27 -15.27 -7.66
CA VAL A 41 17.84 -14.92 -7.69
C VAL A 41 17.56 -13.72 -6.78
N GLY A 42 18.23 -13.62 -5.63
CA GLY A 42 18.14 -12.44 -4.78
C GLY A 42 18.57 -11.15 -5.48
N GLU A 43 19.67 -11.17 -6.24
CA GLU A 43 20.15 -10.02 -7.01
C GLU A 43 19.18 -9.63 -8.13
N GLU A 44 18.58 -10.61 -8.82
CA GLU A 44 17.57 -10.36 -9.85
C GLU A 44 16.35 -9.64 -9.27
N ILE A 45 15.80 -10.16 -8.17
CA ILE A 45 14.62 -9.59 -7.51
C ILE A 45 14.94 -8.20 -6.93
N ALA A 46 16.15 -8.01 -6.39
CA ALA A 46 16.61 -6.72 -5.90
C ALA A 46 16.73 -5.69 -7.04
N ARG A 47 17.31 -6.07 -8.19
CA ARG A 47 17.43 -5.19 -9.37
C ARG A 47 16.08 -4.82 -9.97
N ALA A 48 15.12 -5.73 -9.91
CA ALA A 48 13.75 -5.46 -10.32
C ALA A 48 12.97 -4.58 -9.32
N ASN A 49 13.60 -4.15 -8.21
CA ASN A 49 13.01 -3.27 -7.20
C ASN A 49 11.69 -3.80 -6.61
N CYS A 50 11.56 -5.13 -6.50
CA CYS A 50 10.37 -5.76 -5.94
C CYS A 50 10.15 -5.29 -4.50
N LYS A 51 8.94 -4.83 -4.19
CA LYS A 51 8.59 -4.30 -2.86
C LYS A 51 7.96 -5.33 -1.94
N GLN A 52 7.41 -6.40 -2.49
CA GLN A 52 6.89 -7.56 -1.75
C GLN A 52 7.60 -8.83 -2.21
N VAL A 53 7.68 -9.83 -1.33
CA VAL A 53 8.33 -11.11 -1.62
C VAL A 53 7.36 -12.25 -1.34
N ILE A 54 7.19 -13.15 -2.32
CA ILE A 54 6.46 -14.41 -2.14
C ILE A 54 7.46 -15.57 -2.30
N LEU A 55 7.68 -16.29 -1.21
CA LEU A 55 8.47 -17.51 -1.16
C LEU A 55 7.55 -18.72 -1.38
N CYS A 56 7.65 -19.38 -2.53
CA CYS A 56 6.84 -20.55 -2.84
C CYS A 56 7.57 -21.85 -2.50
N PHE A 57 6.95 -22.67 -1.65
CA PHE A 57 7.45 -23.96 -1.19
C PHE A 57 6.54 -25.07 -1.75
N TYR A 58 7.06 -25.89 -2.66
CA TYR A 58 6.29 -27.02 -3.20
C TYR A 58 6.79 -28.37 -2.68
N VAL A 59 8.09 -28.47 -2.42
CA VAL A 59 8.77 -29.64 -1.83
C VAL A 59 9.66 -29.17 -0.70
N TRP A 60 10.33 -30.11 -0.02
CA TRP A 60 11.34 -29.79 0.98
C TRP A 60 12.43 -28.89 0.41
N ASN A 61 12.82 -27.87 1.18
CA ASN A 61 13.99 -27.04 0.95
C ASN A 61 14.89 -27.06 2.19
N PHE A 62 16.19 -26.83 2.02
CA PHE A 62 17.04 -26.50 3.15
C PHE A 62 16.72 -25.07 3.62
N PRO A 63 16.25 -24.86 4.86
CA PRO A 63 15.74 -23.56 5.31
C PRO A 63 16.79 -22.44 5.21
N PHE A 64 18.06 -22.76 5.43
CA PHE A 64 19.12 -21.76 5.46
C PHE A 64 19.39 -21.07 4.12
N PHE A 65 18.90 -21.62 2.99
CA PHE A 65 18.99 -20.93 1.69
C PHE A 65 18.19 -19.63 1.64
N VAL A 66 17.21 -19.44 2.54
CA VAL A 66 16.48 -18.17 2.62
C VAL A 66 17.40 -17.02 2.99
N TRP A 67 18.42 -17.24 3.82
CA TRP A 67 19.29 -16.19 4.33
C TRP A 67 20.07 -15.44 3.24
N PRO A 68 20.85 -16.10 2.38
CA PRO A 68 21.51 -15.41 1.27
C PRO A 68 20.49 -14.71 0.34
N PHE A 69 19.29 -15.26 0.15
CA PHE A 69 18.25 -14.62 -0.66
C PHE A 69 17.71 -13.33 -0.02
N ILE A 70 17.16 -13.40 1.20
CA ILE A 70 16.55 -12.23 1.86
C ILE A 70 17.57 -11.16 2.25
N ASN A 71 18.83 -11.53 2.49
CA ASN A 71 19.90 -10.56 2.76
C ASN A 71 20.26 -9.76 1.50
N THR A 72 20.17 -10.37 0.33
CA THR A 72 20.37 -9.69 -0.95
C THR A 72 19.16 -8.85 -1.34
N VAL A 73 17.94 -9.38 -1.17
CA VAL A 73 16.71 -8.67 -1.53
C VAL A 73 16.40 -7.52 -0.57
N GLY A 74 16.69 -7.66 0.72
CA GLY A 74 16.31 -6.73 1.78
C GLY A 74 15.27 -7.33 2.73
N ARG A 75 15.45 -7.07 4.03
CA ARG A 75 14.68 -7.69 5.13
C ARG A 75 13.46 -6.87 5.59
N ASP A 76 13.31 -5.69 5.02
CA ASP A 76 12.28 -4.68 5.31
C ASP A 76 10.96 -4.91 4.55
N LYS A 77 10.94 -5.90 3.65
CA LYS A 77 9.81 -6.16 2.75
C LYS A 77 8.79 -7.11 3.39
N PRO A 78 7.49 -6.97 3.10
CA PRO A 78 6.51 -7.99 3.42
C PRO A 78 6.85 -9.32 2.74
N ILE A 79 6.87 -10.41 3.53
CA ILE A 79 7.17 -11.76 3.05
C ILE A 79 5.96 -12.67 3.23
N LEU A 80 5.48 -13.25 2.13
CA LEU A 80 4.54 -14.37 2.14
C LEU A 80 5.31 -15.67 1.94
N CYS A 81 5.16 -16.59 2.87
CA CYS A 81 5.52 -17.99 2.67
C CYS A 81 4.28 -18.72 2.17
N LEU A 82 4.33 -19.25 0.94
CA LEU A 82 3.22 -19.90 0.25
C LEU A 82 3.56 -21.36 -0.02
N SER A 83 2.70 -22.30 0.38
CA SER A 83 2.90 -23.72 0.13
C SER A 83 1.64 -24.39 -0.40
N ASN A 84 1.83 -25.45 -1.17
CA ASN A 84 0.78 -26.43 -1.47
C ASN A 84 0.35 -27.20 -0.21
N ASN A 85 -0.78 -27.91 -0.28
CA ASN A 85 -1.25 -28.80 0.78
C ASN A 85 -1.24 -30.27 0.33
N SER A 86 -0.04 -30.83 0.10
CA SER A 86 0.11 -32.20 -0.40
C SER A 86 0.94 -33.08 0.53
N GLY A 87 0.45 -34.30 0.80
CA GLY A 87 1.25 -35.33 1.44
C GLY A 87 2.35 -35.91 0.54
N LYS A 88 2.23 -35.80 -0.78
CA LYS A 88 3.22 -36.29 -1.76
C LYS A 88 4.40 -35.33 -1.92
N PHE A 89 4.12 -34.03 -1.84
CA PHE A 89 5.10 -32.97 -2.03
C PHE A 89 5.19 -32.13 -0.75
N PRO A 90 6.21 -32.35 0.11
CA PRO A 90 6.24 -31.84 1.47
C PRO A 90 6.68 -30.36 1.56
N GLY A 91 6.09 -29.48 0.74
CA GLY A 91 6.34 -28.04 0.74
C GLY A 91 6.06 -27.39 2.10
N ASN A 92 5.01 -27.85 2.79
CA ASN A 92 4.61 -27.30 4.08
C ASN A 92 5.70 -27.46 5.15
N VAL A 93 6.46 -28.55 5.11
CA VAL A 93 7.57 -28.80 6.04
C VAL A 93 8.70 -27.79 5.80
N GLY A 94 9.06 -27.56 4.53
CA GLY A 94 10.05 -26.57 4.14
C GLY A 94 9.63 -25.14 4.49
N LEU A 95 8.36 -24.81 4.23
CA LEU A 95 7.74 -23.55 4.62
C LEU A 95 7.84 -23.29 6.12
N LEU A 96 7.39 -24.24 6.96
CA LEU A 96 7.36 -24.07 8.41
C LEU A 96 8.76 -23.93 9.00
N ALA A 97 9.73 -24.71 8.49
CA ALA A 97 11.12 -24.63 8.94
C ALA A 97 11.77 -23.30 8.53
N THR A 98 11.49 -22.81 7.32
CA THR A 98 12.02 -21.54 6.81
C THR A 98 11.39 -20.33 7.51
N ASP A 99 10.06 -20.34 7.67
CA ASP A 99 9.31 -19.33 8.43
C ASP A 99 9.78 -19.26 9.89
N GLY A 100 9.98 -20.42 10.53
CA GLY A 100 10.52 -20.50 11.89
C GLY A 100 11.89 -19.83 12.02
N ALA A 101 12.80 -20.09 11.08
CA ALA A 101 14.13 -19.48 11.05
C ALA A 101 14.06 -17.95 10.93
N LEU A 102 13.19 -17.42 10.07
CA LEU A 102 13.00 -15.97 9.90
C LEU A 102 12.39 -15.33 11.15
N ARG A 103 11.34 -15.94 11.71
CA ARG A 103 10.65 -15.40 12.90
C ARG A 103 11.52 -15.43 14.15
N GLN A 104 12.44 -16.39 14.27
CA GLN A 104 13.37 -16.48 15.39
C GLN A 104 14.27 -15.24 15.53
N VAL A 105 14.54 -14.52 14.43
CA VAL A 105 15.34 -13.28 14.43
C VAL A 105 14.47 -12.02 14.29
N GLY A 106 13.15 -12.14 14.49
CA GLY A 106 12.22 -11.01 14.45
C GLY A 106 11.73 -10.61 13.06
N ILE A 107 12.02 -11.37 12.01
CA ILE A 107 11.48 -11.11 10.66
C ILE A 107 10.09 -11.73 10.58
N ARG A 108 9.06 -10.87 10.48
CA ARG A 108 7.67 -11.31 10.40
C ARG A 108 7.32 -11.74 8.98
N THR A 109 6.73 -12.92 8.87
CA THR A 109 6.22 -13.53 7.65
C THR A 109 4.71 -13.78 7.76
N HIS A 110 4.02 -13.88 6.63
CA HIS A 110 2.68 -14.46 6.56
C HIS A 110 2.75 -15.87 5.97
N ARG A 111 1.79 -16.75 6.29
CA ARG A 111 1.76 -18.12 5.78
C ARG A 111 0.42 -18.41 5.13
N ILE A 112 0.46 -18.93 3.92
CA ILE A 112 -0.71 -19.50 3.25
C ILE A 112 -0.35 -20.93 2.82
N ILE A 113 -1.17 -21.88 3.23
CA ILE A 113 -1.03 -23.30 2.88
C ILE A 113 -2.33 -23.70 2.19
N GLY A 114 -2.23 -24.08 0.91
CA GLY A 114 -3.38 -24.43 0.10
C GLY A 114 -2.99 -24.67 -1.35
N ASP A 115 -3.86 -25.33 -2.10
CA ASP A 115 -3.57 -25.67 -3.48
C ASP A 115 -3.90 -24.50 -4.41
N ILE A 116 -3.11 -24.36 -5.47
CA ILE A 116 -3.28 -23.28 -6.44
C ILE A 116 -4.62 -23.36 -7.18
N ASP A 117 -5.26 -24.52 -7.24
CA ASP A 117 -6.55 -24.70 -7.91
C ASP A 117 -7.76 -24.45 -7.00
N ASP A 118 -7.51 -24.21 -5.71
CA ASP A 118 -8.54 -23.83 -4.74
C ASP A 118 -8.82 -22.30 -4.80
N PRO A 119 -10.06 -21.88 -5.14
CA PRO A 119 -10.42 -20.47 -5.19
C PRO A 119 -10.24 -19.74 -3.87
N GLU A 120 -10.44 -20.40 -2.72
CA GLU A 120 -10.28 -19.78 -1.41
C GLU A 120 -8.80 -19.44 -1.13
N THR A 121 -7.90 -20.36 -1.48
CA THR A 121 -6.45 -20.14 -1.41
C THR A 121 -6.03 -19.00 -2.34
N ARG A 122 -6.53 -18.96 -3.59
CA ARG A 122 -6.25 -17.83 -4.51
C ARG A 122 -6.69 -16.50 -3.93
N ALA A 123 -7.90 -16.43 -3.38
CA ALA A 123 -8.44 -15.22 -2.75
C ALA A 123 -7.54 -14.75 -1.60
N LYS A 124 -7.09 -15.65 -0.71
CA LYS A 124 -6.15 -15.31 0.38
C LYS A 124 -4.82 -14.75 -0.13
N VAL A 125 -4.28 -15.29 -1.22
CA VAL A 125 -3.04 -14.77 -1.83
C VAL A 125 -3.28 -13.37 -2.41
N ILE A 126 -4.38 -13.17 -3.14
CA ILE A 126 -4.76 -11.87 -3.72
C ILE A 126 -4.95 -10.81 -2.62
N ASP A 127 -5.65 -11.15 -1.54
CA ASP A 127 -5.88 -10.25 -0.40
C ASP A 127 -4.57 -9.90 0.30
N TRP A 128 -3.67 -10.87 0.48
CA TRP A 128 -2.36 -10.61 1.03
C TRP A 128 -1.53 -9.69 0.14
N VAL A 129 -1.54 -9.89 -1.18
CA VAL A 129 -0.82 -9.02 -2.13
C VAL A 129 -1.37 -7.60 -2.07
N ARG A 130 -2.69 -7.41 -2.04
CA ARG A 130 -3.32 -6.08 -1.91
C ARG A 130 -2.91 -5.40 -0.61
N ALA A 131 -2.95 -6.11 0.52
CA ALA A 131 -2.56 -5.56 1.81
C ALA A 131 -1.07 -5.19 1.85
N ALA A 132 -0.21 -6.05 1.30
CA ALA A 132 1.22 -5.79 1.22
C ALA A 132 1.53 -4.62 0.27
N GLN A 133 0.81 -4.50 -0.84
CA GLN A 133 0.91 -3.37 -1.76
C GLN A 133 0.54 -2.05 -1.07
N ALA A 134 -0.61 -1.99 -0.40
CA ALA A 134 -1.03 -0.82 0.37
C ALA A 134 0.04 -0.41 1.40
N TYR A 135 0.61 -1.38 2.13
CA TYR A 135 1.69 -1.14 3.08
C TYR A 135 2.96 -0.57 2.44
N THR A 136 3.34 -1.05 1.26
CA THR A 136 4.57 -0.57 0.60
C THR A 136 4.40 0.73 -0.18
N VAL A 137 3.18 1.03 -0.64
CA VAL A 137 2.89 2.29 -1.35
C VAL A 137 2.87 3.45 -0.35
N ILE A 138 2.16 3.29 0.77
CA ILE A 138 2.01 4.34 1.79
C ILE A 138 3.36 4.78 2.39
N GLN A 139 4.38 3.92 2.38
CA GLN A 139 5.73 4.24 2.88
C GLN A 139 6.39 5.43 2.17
N ASN A 140 6.00 5.74 0.93
CA ASN A 140 6.54 6.87 0.18
C ASN A 140 5.61 8.09 0.20
N GLU A 141 4.46 7.98 0.87
CA GLU A 141 3.46 9.03 0.91
C GLU A 141 3.72 10.03 2.04
N VAL A 142 3.34 11.28 1.80
CA VAL A 142 3.46 12.39 2.75
C VAL A 142 2.08 12.83 3.19
N TYR A 143 1.81 12.69 4.49
CA TYR A 143 0.60 13.21 5.11
C TYR A 143 0.67 14.74 5.22
N GLY A 144 -0.30 15.44 4.64
CA GLY A 144 -0.44 16.89 4.70
C GLY A 144 -1.25 17.34 5.91
N MET A 145 -0.59 17.85 6.95
CA MET A 145 -1.27 18.30 8.17
C MET A 145 -1.50 19.82 8.16
N TYR A 146 -2.75 20.23 8.02
CA TYR A 146 -3.15 21.64 8.08
C TYR A 146 -3.50 22.07 9.51
N GLY A 147 -2.61 22.81 10.16
CA GLY A 147 -2.74 23.24 11.54
C GLY A 147 -2.15 22.22 12.52
N GLY A 148 -2.79 22.04 13.66
CA GLY A 148 -2.36 21.13 14.72
C GLY A 148 -3.54 20.46 15.41
N HIS A 149 -3.45 20.25 16.72
CA HIS A 149 -4.54 19.67 17.52
C HIS A 149 -5.83 20.49 17.38
N SER A 150 -6.87 19.87 16.83
CA SER A 150 -8.20 20.48 16.85
C SER A 150 -8.74 20.44 18.27
N MET A 151 -8.90 21.60 18.91
CA MET A 151 -9.47 21.74 20.26
C MET A 151 -8.82 20.86 21.35
N GLY A 152 -7.52 20.54 21.21
CA GLY A 152 -6.83 19.64 22.14
C GLY A 152 -7.17 18.15 21.98
N MET A 153 -7.83 17.75 20.89
CA MET A 153 -8.14 16.35 20.59
C MET A 153 -6.87 15.62 20.11
N GLU A 154 -6.19 14.96 21.04
CA GLU A 154 -4.98 14.18 20.77
C GLU A 154 -5.25 12.94 19.90
N THR A 155 -6.46 12.37 19.97
CA THR A 155 -6.85 11.19 19.18
C THR A 155 -6.90 11.45 17.67
N GLY A 156 -6.96 12.72 17.26
CA GLY A 156 -6.91 13.14 15.85
C GLY A 156 -5.55 13.68 15.42
N TYR A 157 -4.52 13.61 16.27
CA TYR A 157 -3.21 14.17 15.98
C TYR A 157 -2.21 13.15 15.41
N PHE A 158 -1.28 13.64 14.60
CA PHE A 158 -0.25 12.81 14.00
C PHE A 158 0.90 12.52 14.97
N HIS A 159 1.03 11.27 15.40
CA HIS A 159 2.14 10.83 16.23
C HIS A 159 3.33 10.36 15.38
N LEU A 160 4.31 11.26 15.17
CA LEU A 160 5.44 11.05 14.25
C LEU A 160 6.17 9.72 14.40
N VAL A 161 6.70 9.42 15.59
CA VAL A 161 7.55 8.24 15.82
C VAL A 161 6.81 6.92 15.58
N PRO A 162 5.63 6.65 16.18
CA PRO A 162 4.94 5.38 15.95
C PRO A 162 4.47 5.23 14.49
N ILE A 163 4.07 6.32 13.83
CA ILE A 163 3.61 6.25 12.43
C ILE A 163 4.77 5.94 11.48
N ILE A 164 5.90 6.66 11.58
CA ILE A 164 7.10 6.36 10.77
C ILE A 164 7.59 4.93 11.03
N LYS A 165 7.68 4.51 12.30
CA LYS A 165 8.14 3.15 12.63
C LYS A 165 7.22 2.04 12.13
N THR A 166 5.92 2.30 12.05
CA THR A 166 4.93 1.29 11.65
C THR A 166 4.74 1.28 10.14
N PHE A 167 4.49 2.45 9.55
CA PHE A 167 4.05 2.61 8.17
C PHE A 167 5.06 3.30 7.26
N GLY A 168 6.16 3.86 7.78
CA GLY A 168 7.12 4.64 6.99
C GLY A 168 6.62 6.04 6.57
N VAL A 169 5.37 6.37 6.88
CA VAL A 169 4.72 7.64 6.51
C VAL A 169 5.25 8.79 7.37
N THR A 170 5.60 9.89 6.72
CA THR A 170 5.94 11.15 7.38
C THR A 170 4.80 12.15 7.31
N VAL A 171 4.90 13.22 8.10
CA VAL A 171 3.98 14.36 8.05
C VAL A 171 4.73 15.62 7.62
N ARG A 172 4.07 16.44 6.81
CA ARG A 172 4.46 17.82 6.60
C ARG A 172 3.34 18.74 7.06
N GLN A 173 3.64 19.57 8.04
CA GLN A 173 2.69 20.50 8.61
C GLN A 173 2.69 21.84 7.85
N ILE A 174 1.50 22.41 7.64
CA ILE A 174 1.29 23.76 7.10
C ILE A 174 0.31 24.49 8.01
N ASP A 175 0.55 25.79 8.22
CA ASP A 175 -0.38 26.64 8.97
C ASP A 175 -1.70 26.83 8.21
N GLN A 176 -2.84 26.79 8.90
CA GLN A 176 -4.16 26.94 8.27
C GLN A 176 -4.35 28.32 7.63
N LEU A 177 -3.67 29.36 8.11
CA LEU A 177 -3.67 30.69 7.49
C LEU A 177 -3.14 30.64 6.05
N TRP A 178 -2.28 29.68 5.72
CA TRP A 178 -1.81 29.49 4.35
C TRP A 178 -2.96 29.20 3.37
N LEU A 179 -3.98 28.45 3.79
CA LEU A 179 -5.15 28.18 2.95
C LEU A 179 -5.95 29.46 2.71
N VAL A 180 -6.08 30.34 3.70
CA VAL A 180 -6.76 31.64 3.53
C VAL A 180 -6.05 32.47 2.47
N LYS A 181 -4.71 32.47 2.47
CA LYS A 181 -3.93 33.15 1.43
C LYS A 181 -4.03 32.48 0.08
N LYS A 182 -3.99 31.15 0.03
CA LYS A 182 -4.13 30.41 -1.23
C LYS A 182 -5.51 30.58 -1.86
N MET A 183 -6.57 30.78 -1.06
CA MET A 183 -7.90 31.10 -1.56
C MET A 183 -7.94 32.39 -2.40
N GLU A 184 -7.06 33.36 -2.13
CA GLU A 184 -6.97 34.60 -2.92
C GLU A 184 -6.51 34.33 -4.38
N GLU A 185 -5.88 33.17 -4.64
CA GLU A 185 -5.39 32.75 -5.96
C GLU A 185 -6.38 31.87 -6.74
N VAL A 186 -7.49 31.45 -6.12
CA VAL A 186 -8.46 30.54 -6.75
C VAL A 186 -9.28 31.28 -7.81
N ASP A 187 -9.41 30.67 -8.99
CA ASP A 187 -10.25 31.18 -10.08
C ASP A 187 -11.74 31.17 -9.68
N GLU A 188 -12.36 32.35 -9.66
CA GLU A 188 -13.77 32.52 -9.33
C GLU A 188 -14.70 31.74 -10.27
N SER A 189 -14.30 31.54 -11.53
CA SER A 189 -15.09 30.78 -12.49
C SER A 189 -15.22 29.30 -12.11
N GLU A 190 -14.20 28.71 -11.47
CA GLU A 190 -14.25 27.35 -10.93
C GLU A 190 -15.14 27.27 -9.68
N VAL A 191 -15.14 28.32 -8.85
CA VAL A 191 -16.03 28.42 -7.68
C VAL A 191 -17.49 28.46 -8.12
N GLU A 192 -17.82 29.25 -9.14
CA GLU A 192 -19.18 29.34 -9.69
C GLU A 192 -19.64 28.03 -10.33
N LYS A 193 -18.76 27.36 -11.09
CA LYS A 193 -19.03 26.02 -11.64
C LYS A 193 -19.31 25.01 -10.52
N GLY A 194 -18.51 25.03 -9.45
CA GLY A 194 -18.70 24.17 -8.29
C GLY A 194 -20.03 24.44 -7.57
N LEU A 195 -20.39 25.72 -7.40
CA LEU A 195 -21.67 26.10 -6.80
C LEU A 195 -22.84 25.58 -7.62
N LYS A 196 -22.82 25.82 -8.93
CA LYS A 196 -23.85 25.33 -9.85
C LYS A 196 -23.97 23.81 -9.81
N TRP A 197 -22.84 23.11 -9.80
CA TRP A 197 -22.81 21.65 -9.69
C TRP A 197 -23.46 21.15 -8.38
N PHE A 198 -23.17 21.78 -7.24
CA PHE A 198 -23.84 21.44 -5.98
C PHE A 198 -25.35 21.73 -6.03
N GLU A 199 -25.75 22.90 -6.55
CA GLU A 199 -27.16 23.29 -6.69
C GLU A 199 -27.92 22.32 -7.60
N GLU A 200 -27.32 21.83 -8.69
CA GLU A 200 -27.91 20.81 -9.57
C GLU A 200 -27.98 19.42 -8.92
N LEU A 201 -26.89 19.00 -8.24
CA LEU A 201 -26.82 17.68 -7.61
C LEU A 201 -27.75 17.54 -6.40
N LEU A 202 -27.82 18.57 -5.57
CA LEU A 202 -28.51 18.53 -4.29
C LEU A 202 -29.88 19.20 -4.35
N GLY A 203 -30.08 20.20 -5.21
CA GLY A 203 -31.34 20.93 -5.34
C GLY A 203 -31.80 21.53 -4.02
N ASP A 204 -33.06 21.26 -3.68
CA ASP A 204 -33.72 21.72 -2.45
C ASP A 204 -33.15 21.11 -1.16
N ARG A 205 -32.25 20.11 -1.26
CA ARG A 205 -31.52 19.55 -0.11
C ARG A 205 -30.48 20.52 0.45
N ILE A 206 -30.06 21.54 -0.32
CA ILE A 206 -29.26 22.64 0.24
C ILE A 206 -30.18 23.57 1.03
N LYS A 207 -30.08 23.51 2.35
CA LYS A 207 -30.90 24.32 3.26
C LYS A 207 -30.22 25.65 3.59
N TYR A 208 -30.27 26.59 2.65
CA TYR A 208 -29.81 27.96 2.91
C TYR A 208 -30.65 28.60 4.02
N ASP A 209 -29.99 29.06 5.09
CA ASP A 209 -30.63 29.65 6.26
C ASP A 209 -30.54 31.19 6.27
N GLY A 210 -29.85 31.77 5.28
CA GLY A 210 -29.62 33.22 5.17
C GLY A 210 -28.65 33.79 6.22
N LYS A 211 -28.06 32.94 7.06
CA LYS A 211 -27.19 33.34 8.19
C LYS A 211 -25.86 32.59 8.20
N MET A 212 -25.87 31.28 8.46
CA MET A 212 -24.66 30.46 8.51
C MET A 212 -24.35 29.84 7.14
N LEU A 213 -25.38 29.28 6.50
CA LEU A 213 -25.30 28.72 5.16
C LEU A 213 -26.01 29.64 4.18
N THR A 214 -25.22 30.38 3.42
CA THR A 214 -25.64 31.22 2.30
C THR A 214 -24.92 30.77 1.04
N ARG A 215 -25.33 31.29 -0.12
CA ARG A 215 -24.60 31.02 -1.37
C ARG A 215 -23.13 31.46 -1.24
N GLU A 216 -22.89 32.62 -0.63
CA GLU A 216 -21.53 33.14 -0.42
C GLU A 216 -20.69 32.30 0.56
N THR A 217 -21.29 31.82 1.67
CA THR A 217 -20.52 30.95 2.58
C THR A 217 -20.25 29.58 1.96
N LEU A 218 -21.14 29.08 1.09
CA LEU A 218 -20.88 27.87 0.30
C LEU A 218 -19.78 28.09 -0.75
N LYS A 219 -19.80 29.21 -1.49
CA LYS A 219 -18.70 29.60 -2.39
C LYS A 219 -17.37 29.68 -1.64
N THR A 220 -17.37 30.19 -0.42
CA THR A 220 -16.18 30.23 0.44
C THR A 220 -15.66 28.83 0.78
N GLN A 221 -16.54 27.87 1.09
CA GLN A 221 -16.16 26.47 1.34
C GLN A 221 -15.60 25.79 0.08
N ILE A 222 -16.20 26.05 -1.08
CA ILE A 222 -15.71 25.54 -2.38
C ILE A 222 -14.32 26.11 -2.66
N ARG A 223 -14.12 27.41 -2.45
CA ARG A 223 -12.83 28.07 -2.62
C ARG A 223 -11.76 27.50 -1.68
N LEU A 224 -12.12 27.19 -0.44
CA LEU A 224 -11.23 26.52 0.52
C LEU A 224 -10.82 25.12 0.02
N TYR A 225 -11.77 24.33 -0.48
CA TYR A 225 -11.47 23.00 -1.06
C TYR A 225 -10.51 23.09 -2.25
N LEU A 226 -10.75 24.03 -3.17
CA LEU A 226 -9.88 24.26 -4.33
C LEU A 226 -8.48 24.73 -3.91
N ALA A 227 -8.39 25.64 -2.95
CA ALA A 227 -7.13 26.07 -2.37
C ALA A 227 -6.36 24.91 -1.74
N MET A 228 -7.03 24.05 -0.95
CA MET A 228 -6.41 22.87 -0.36
C MET A 228 -5.90 21.89 -1.42
N ARG A 229 -6.65 21.67 -2.51
CA ARG A 229 -6.17 20.89 -3.66
C ARG A 229 -4.91 21.50 -4.28
N MET A 230 -4.89 22.81 -4.53
CA MET A 230 -3.72 23.50 -5.08
C MET A 230 -2.50 23.35 -4.16
N VAL A 231 -2.69 23.46 -2.83
CA VAL A 231 -1.60 23.27 -1.88
C VAL A 231 -1.14 21.81 -1.84
N ASN A 232 -2.03 20.83 -1.86
CA ASN A 232 -1.64 19.41 -1.89
C ASN A 232 -0.78 19.11 -3.14
N GLU A 233 -1.19 19.59 -4.32
CA GLU A 233 -0.43 19.45 -5.56
C GLU A 233 0.92 20.19 -5.50
N GLU A 234 0.96 21.44 -5.01
CA GLU A 234 2.18 22.24 -4.90
C GLU A 234 3.18 21.65 -3.89
N LYS A 235 2.68 21.09 -2.79
CA LYS A 235 3.49 20.64 -1.66
C LYS A 235 3.80 19.15 -1.69
N GLY A 236 3.20 18.41 -2.62
CA GLY A 236 3.36 16.96 -2.78
C GLY A 236 2.75 16.18 -1.63
N PHE A 237 1.51 16.51 -1.24
CA PHE A 237 0.76 15.75 -0.23
C PHE A 237 -0.09 14.69 -0.90
N ASP A 238 -0.04 13.47 -0.37
CA ASP A 238 -0.82 12.35 -0.89
C ASP A 238 -2.19 12.24 -0.22
N PHE A 239 -2.31 12.65 1.04
CA PHE A 239 -3.56 12.68 1.80
C PHE A 239 -3.52 13.65 2.99
#